data_AF-A0A940UKV1-F1
#
_entry.id   AF-A0A940UKV1-F1
#
_cell.length_a   1.000
_cell.length_b   1.000
_cell.length_c   1.000
_cell.angle_alpha   90.00
_cell.angle_beta   90.00
_cell.angle_gamma   90.00
#
_symmetry.space_group_name_H-M   'P 1'
#
loop_
_entity.id
_entity.type
_entity.pdbx_description
1 polymer ?
#
loop_
_entity_poly.entity_id
_entity_poly.type
_entity_poly.pdbx_seq_one_letter_code
_entity_poly.pdbx_strand_id
1 'polypeptide(L)'
;MQRNPCYCIVFLIVVSLLTSCAPTVIKPGPAPSPSSPKASPPPATAPAPSPPPVPITKPAPSPPTQPSPPPDTTVIPQFPWPPPEASARSEVPKKFLVRPGTKEALLRDIDSRLSLALRDAGYAGKSYCAVPEGFALVTRLEQIESDGRPKPDSERWAVGMGPLREFSLSAYLKSLSSARAGYFRLIVFVVTPYPVSYSKAKIIREEAQLWLQEGLNRLPPSIGAWRFTADHSCTALIYEFEKSEARVSGVESDTSWSCEPKTQKAYPFAG
;
A
#
# COMPACT_ATOMS: atom_id res chain seq x y z
N MET A 1 -2.96 -21.29 -24.72
CA MET A 1 -2.86 -19.92 -24.17
C MET A 1 -1.87 -19.95 -22.99
N GLN A 2 -0.60 -19.62 -23.23
CA GLN A 2 0.38 -19.45 -22.15
C GLN A 2 0.14 -18.08 -21.51
N ARG A 3 -0.47 -18.07 -20.32
CA ARG A 3 -0.60 -16.84 -19.51
C ARG A 3 0.77 -16.43 -18.99
N ASN A 4 1.11 -15.15 -19.16
CA ASN A 4 2.35 -14.61 -18.62
C ASN A 4 2.39 -14.76 -17.10
N PRO A 5 3.45 -15.35 -16.54
CA PRO A 5 3.56 -15.62 -15.11
C PRO A 5 3.59 -14.32 -14.28
N CYS A 6 4.15 -13.22 -14.81
CA CYS A 6 4.09 -11.89 -14.19
C CYS A 6 2.66 -11.35 -14.10
N TYR A 7 1.81 -11.65 -15.09
CA TYR A 7 0.38 -11.31 -15.04
C TYR A 7 -0.37 -12.17 -14.04
N CYS A 8 0.08 -13.39 -13.75
CA CYS A 8 -0.63 -14.29 -12.86
C CYS A 8 -0.68 -13.73 -11.42
N ILE A 9 0.38 -13.08 -10.92
CA ILE A 9 0.37 -12.50 -9.57
C ILE A 9 -0.32 -11.14 -9.49
N VAL A 10 -0.12 -10.25 -10.47
CA VAL A 10 -0.94 -9.03 -10.54
C VAL A 10 -2.41 -9.42 -10.66
N PHE A 11 -2.72 -10.45 -11.43
CA PHE A 11 -4.05 -11.05 -11.51
C PHE A 11 -4.50 -11.66 -10.18
N LEU A 12 -3.65 -12.36 -9.42
CA LEU A 12 -4.02 -12.86 -8.09
C LEU A 12 -4.30 -11.71 -7.11
N ILE A 13 -3.48 -10.65 -7.11
CA ILE A 13 -3.73 -9.46 -6.30
C ILE A 13 -5.04 -8.80 -6.75
N VAL A 14 -5.28 -8.67 -8.05
CA VAL A 14 -6.52 -8.15 -8.64
C VAL A 14 -7.74 -9.06 -8.35
N VAL A 15 -7.57 -10.38 -8.31
CA VAL A 15 -8.62 -11.33 -7.94
C VAL A 15 -8.92 -11.22 -6.44
N SER A 16 -7.91 -11.04 -5.58
CA SER A 16 -8.12 -10.71 -4.16
C SER A 16 -8.85 -9.37 -4.00
N LEU A 17 -8.58 -8.39 -4.88
CA LEU A 17 -9.35 -7.15 -4.95
C LEU A 17 -10.82 -7.36 -5.38
N LEU A 18 -11.14 -8.47 -6.05
CA LEU A 18 -12.51 -8.82 -6.44
C LEU A 18 -13.27 -9.61 -5.38
N THR A 19 -12.60 -10.52 -4.64
CA THR A 19 -13.26 -11.45 -3.72
C THR A 19 -13.51 -10.88 -2.33
N SER A 20 -12.92 -9.75 -1.96
CA SER A 20 -13.11 -9.16 -0.62
C SER A 20 -14.47 -8.43 -0.40
N CYS A 21 -15.51 -8.84 -1.13
CA CYS A 21 -16.91 -8.59 -0.80
C CYS A 21 -17.53 -9.86 -0.19
N ALA A 22 -17.13 -10.24 1.02
CA ALA A 22 -17.97 -11.11 1.83
C ALA A 22 -18.99 -10.22 2.57
N PRO A 23 -20.31 -10.38 2.33
CA PRO A 23 -21.30 -9.72 3.15
C PRO A 23 -21.25 -10.35 4.55
N THR A 24 -21.02 -9.53 5.57
CA THR A 24 -21.34 -9.92 6.95
C THR A 24 -22.84 -10.21 7.00
N VAL A 25 -23.21 -11.49 7.10
CA VAL A 25 -24.59 -11.91 7.35
C VAL A 25 -24.96 -11.44 8.75
N ILE A 26 -25.60 -10.28 8.83
CA ILE A 26 -26.21 -9.77 10.06
C ILE A 26 -27.51 -10.56 10.26
N LYS A 27 -27.53 -11.38 11.31
CA LYS A 27 -28.72 -12.07 11.80
C LYS A 27 -29.77 -11.01 12.19
N PRO A 28 -31.00 -11.01 11.62
CA PRO A 28 -32.02 -10.04 11.99
C PRO A 28 -32.47 -10.28 13.44
N GLY A 29 -32.32 -9.26 14.29
CA GLY A 29 -32.97 -9.21 15.59
C GLY A 29 -34.46 -8.84 15.44
N PRO A 30 -35.34 -9.30 16.33
CA PRO A 30 -36.78 -9.10 16.20
C PRO A 30 -37.19 -7.63 16.41
N ALA A 31 -38.20 -7.23 15.64
CA ALA A 31 -38.77 -5.88 15.62
C ALA A 31 -39.52 -5.53 16.92
N PRO A 32 -39.40 -4.29 17.44
CA PRO A 32 -40.37 -3.74 18.38
C PRO A 32 -41.56 -3.10 17.63
N SER A 33 -42.77 -3.45 18.09
CA SER A 33 -44.06 -2.89 17.67
C SER A 33 -44.33 -1.47 18.23
N PRO A 34 -45.30 -0.73 17.67
CA PRO A 34 -45.41 0.72 17.83
C PRO A 34 -46.35 1.13 18.96
N SER A 35 -46.08 2.28 19.57
CA SER A 35 -47.08 3.04 20.32
C SER A 35 -46.79 4.54 20.26
N SER A 36 -47.68 5.28 19.59
CA SER A 36 -47.94 6.69 19.86
C SER A 36 -49.18 6.79 20.74
N PRO A 37 -49.28 7.85 21.56
CA PRO A 37 -50.41 8.74 21.35
C PRO A 37 -50.06 10.23 21.41
N LYS A 38 -50.96 10.96 20.76
CA LYS A 38 -51.05 12.39 20.45
C LYS A 38 -51.57 13.18 21.66
N ALA A 39 -51.07 14.40 21.91
CA ALA A 39 -51.76 15.40 22.72
C ALA A 39 -51.46 16.84 22.24
N SER A 40 -52.51 17.64 22.20
CA SER A 40 -52.70 18.95 21.55
C SER A 40 -52.21 20.16 22.40
N PRO A 41 -52.17 21.40 21.85
CA PRO A 41 -51.60 22.59 22.50
C PRO A 41 -52.65 23.45 23.26
N PRO A 42 -52.24 24.34 24.17
CA PRO A 42 -52.74 25.74 24.15
C PRO A 42 -51.72 26.77 24.73
N PRO A 43 -52.10 28.03 25.04
CA PRO A 43 -52.21 29.19 24.15
C PRO A 43 -51.21 30.32 24.50
N ALA A 44 -51.11 31.33 23.61
CA ALA A 44 -50.37 32.57 23.87
C ALA A 44 -51.09 33.45 24.93
N THR A 45 -50.34 34.20 25.76
CA THR A 45 -50.44 35.67 26.00
C THR A 45 -49.60 36.18 27.21
N ALA A 46 -48.99 37.35 27.01
CA ALA A 46 -48.51 38.40 27.94
C ALA A 46 -47.10 38.33 28.61
N PRO A 47 -46.45 39.51 28.83
CA PRO A 47 -45.01 39.61 29.13
C PRO A 47 -44.63 40.01 30.57
N ALA A 48 -43.36 39.71 30.92
CA ALA A 48 -42.49 40.28 31.97
C ALA A 48 -42.83 39.94 33.46
N PRO A 49 -41.84 39.68 34.34
CA PRO A 49 -40.80 40.65 34.71
C PRO A 49 -39.36 40.12 34.69
N SER A 50 -38.40 41.04 34.61
CA SER A 50 -36.96 40.77 34.66
C SER A 50 -36.52 40.15 36.00
N PRO A 51 -35.71 39.08 35.99
CA PRO A 51 -35.03 38.61 37.19
C PRO A 51 -33.75 39.45 37.51
N PRO A 52 -33.30 39.43 38.78
CA PRO A 52 -32.42 40.43 39.42
C PRO A 52 -30.94 40.38 38.94
N PRO A 53 -30.10 41.36 39.33
CA PRO A 53 -28.69 41.40 38.93
C PRO A 53 -27.95 40.13 39.33
N VAL A 54 -27.28 39.52 38.35
CA VAL A 54 -26.41 38.35 38.52
C VAL A 54 -25.26 38.73 39.47
N PRO A 55 -24.95 37.93 40.51
CA PRO A 55 -23.71 38.11 41.26
C PRO A 55 -22.54 37.90 40.30
N ILE A 56 -21.63 38.88 40.22
CA ILE A 56 -20.37 38.77 39.47
C ILE A 56 -19.62 37.57 40.03
N THR A 57 -19.74 36.44 39.36
CA THR A 57 -19.02 35.22 39.70
C THR A 57 -17.62 35.38 39.09
N LYS A 58 -16.62 35.26 39.95
CA LYS A 58 -15.19 35.21 39.64
C LYS A 58 -14.94 34.42 38.33
N PRO A 59 -14.13 34.91 37.38
CA PRO A 59 -13.87 34.19 36.13
C PRO A 59 -13.39 32.76 36.43
N ALA A 60 -14.09 31.77 35.88
CA ALA A 60 -13.62 30.40 35.88
C ALA A 60 -12.29 30.34 35.12
N PRO A 61 -11.27 29.62 35.61
CA PRO A 61 -10.02 29.45 34.89
C PRO A 61 -10.29 28.75 33.57
N SER A 62 -9.77 29.32 32.48
CA SER A 62 -9.81 28.74 31.15
C SER A 62 -9.32 27.28 31.18
N PRO A 63 -9.92 26.36 30.39
CA PRO A 63 -9.37 25.03 30.24
C PRO A 63 -7.92 25.12 29.74
N PRO A 64 -7.00 24.27 30.22
CA PRO A 64 -5.61 24.32 29.83
C PRO A 64 -5.51 24.20 28.31
N THR A 65 -4.81 25.14 27.70
CA THR A 65 -4.41 25.13 26.29
C THR A 65 -3.81 23.77 25.97
N GLN A 66 -4.57 22.95 25.25
CA GLN A 66 -4.05 21.70 24.69
C GLN A 66 -2.84 22.08 23.82
N PRO A 67 -1.66 21.47 24.02
CA PRO A 67 -0.53 21.70 23.12
C PRO A 67 -0.99 21.37 21.70
N SER A 68 -0.85 22.33 20.79
CA SER A 68 -0.99 22.07 19.35
C SER A 68 -0.14 20.83 19.01
N PRO A 69 -0.64 19.88 18.19
CA PRO A 69 0.19 18.78 17.76
C PRO A 69 1.49 19.34 17.15
N PRO A 70 2.65 18.72 17.43
CA PRO A 70 3.90 19.19 16.86
C PRO A 70 3.77 19.23 15.33
N PRO A 71 4.39 20.21 14.65
CA PRO A 71 4.41 20.23 13.20
C PRO A 71 4.95 18.87 12.70
N ASP A 72 4.22 18.24 11.80
CA ASP A 72 4.57 16.95 11.17
C ASP A 72 5.83 17.12 10.31
N THR A 73 7.01 17.20 10.92
CA THR A 73 8.30 17.20 10.22
C THR A 73 8.73 15.76 9.89
N THR A 74 7.79 14.91 9.48
CA THR A 74 8.13 13.57 8.99
C THR A 74 8.79 13.73 7.64
N VAL A 75 10.11 13.52 7.56
CA VAL A 75 10.82 13.47 6.28
C VAL A 75 10.35 12.22 5.54
N ILE A 76 9.63 12.42 4.44
CA ILE A 76 9.10 11.32 3.63
C ILE A 76 10.16 10.95 2.57
N PRO A 77 10.70 9.72 2.58
CA PRO A 77 11.63 9.25 1.56
C PRO A 77 11.00 9.34 0.18
N GLN A 78 11.77 9.81 -0.80
CA GLN A 78 11.32 9.93 -2.18
C GLN A 78 11.61 8.65 -2.95
N PHE A 79 10.64 8.19 -3.73
CA PHE A 79 10.90 7.16 -4.72
C PHE A 79 11.62 7.78 -5.93
N PRO A 80 12.59 7.11 -6.55
CA PRO A 80 13.31 7.69 -7.69
C PRO A 80 12.36 8.05 -8.84
N TRP A 81 12.50 9.27 -9.37
CA TRP A 81 11.66 9.79 -10.44
C TRP A 81 12.49 10.43 -11.56
N PRO A 82 12.30 10.04 -12.84
CA PRO A 82 11.39 8.99 -13.32
C PRO A 82 11.80 7.60 -12.79
N PRO A 83 10.85 6.68 -12.56
CA PRO A 83 11.16 5.34 -12.06
C PRO A 83 12.23 4.64 -12.90
N PRO A 84 13.12 3.84 -12.27
CA PRO A 84 14.04 2.97 -12.98
C PRO A 84 13.31 1.95 -13.84
N GLU A 85 13.99 1.45 -14.86
CA GLU A 85 13.40 0.51 -15.81
C GLU A 85 12.98 -0.79 -15.11
N ALA A 86 11.67 -1.00 -15.00
CA ALA A 86 11.10 -2.24 -14.47
C ALA A 86 11.12 -3.35 -15.54
N SER A 87 11.38 -4.60 -15.13
CA SER A 87 11.34 -5.79 -15.97
C SER A 87 9.96 -6.00 -16.61
N ALA A 88 8.89 -5.67 -15.88
CA ALA A 88 7.53 -5.67 -16.39
C ALA A 88 6.69 -4.58 -15.71
N ARG A 89 5.56 -4.21 -16.34
CA ARG A 89 4.63 -3.20 -15.85
C ARG A 89 3.20 -3.65 -16.11
N SER A 90 2.30 -3.31 -15.20
CA SER A 90 0.86 -3.53 -15.38
C SER A 90 0.09 -2.39 -14.76
N GLU A 91 -0.85 -1.81 -15.51
CA GLU A 91 -1.84 -0.91 -14.93
C GLU A 91 -2.85 -1.72 -14.11
N VAL A 92 -3.22 -1.21 -12.94
CA VAL A 92 -4.27 -1.77 -12.08
C VAL A 92 -5.56 -1.03 -12.37
N PRO A 93 -6.58 -1.69 -12.96
CA PRO A 93 -7.83 -1.02 -13.30
C PRO A 93 -8.51 -0.38 -12.08
N LYS A 94 -8.95 0.88 -12.23
CA LYS A 94 -9.55 1.69 -11.14
C LYS A 94 -10.72 1.01 -10.43
N LYS A 95 -11.50 0.19 -11.15
CA LYS A 95 -12.61 -0.60 -10.60
C LYS A 95 -12.20 -1.56 -9.47
N PHE A 96 -10.92 -1.91 -9.39
CA PHE A 96 -10.38 -2.75 -8.31
C PHE A 96 -9.84 -1.92 -7.13
N LEU A 97 -9.57 -0.63 -7.36
CA LEU A 97 -9.01 0.29 -6.37
C LEU A 97 -10.11 1.01 -5.58
N VAL A 98 -11.19 1.41 -6.26
CA VAL A 98 -12.31 2.15 -5.69
C VAL A 98 -13.50 1.21 -5.50
N ARG A 99 -14.10 1.24 -4.30
CA ARG A 99 -15.30 0.44 -4.05
C ARG A 99 -16.47 0.96 -4.89
N PRO A 100 -17.33 0.06 -5.42
CA PRO A 100 -18.55 0.48 -6.11
C PRO A 100 -19.41 1.38 -5.21
N GLY A 101 -19.88 2.51 -5.77
CA GLY A 101 -20.72 3.47 -5.05
C GLY A 101 -19.96 4.52 -4.21
N THR A 102 -18.63 4.45 -4.13
CA THR A 102 -17.83 5.51 -3.49
C THR A 102 -17.89 6.80 -4.33
N LYS A 103 -18.41 7.88 -3.75
CA LYS A 103 -18.51 9.20 -4.40
C LYS A 103 -17.19 9.97 -4.38
N GLU A 104 -16.49 9.94 -3.25
CA GLU A 104 -15.17 10.55 -3.07
C GLU A 104 -14.23 9.51 -2.46
N ALA A 105 -13.11 9.27 -3.12
CA ALA A 105 -12.05 8.38 -2.63
C ALA A 105 -10.81 9.22 -2.32
N LEU A 106 -10.09 8.83 -1.28
CA LEU A 106 -8.82 9.43 -0.89
C LEU A 106 -7.68 8.42 -1.11
N LEU A 107 -6.43 8.89 -1.18
CA LEU A 107 -5.28 8.01 -1.35
C LEU A 107 -5.16 6.96 -0.24
N ARG A 108 -5.58 7.26 0.99
CA ARG A 108 -5.66 6.28 2.09
C ARG A 108 -6.66 5.13 1.83
N ASP A 109 -7.72 5.38 1.07
CA ASP A 109 -8.71 4.34 0.73
C ASP A 109 -8.11 3.38 -0.31
N ILE A 110 -7.33 3.93 -1.25
CA ILE A 110 -6.59 3.16 -2.25
C ILE A 110 -5.51 2.31 -1.58
N ASP A 111 -4.72 2.90 -0.68
CA ASP A 111 -3.75 2.17 0.13
C ASP A 111 -4.43 1.04 0.91
N SER A 112 -5.53 1.32 1.61
CA SER A 112 -6.26 0.31 2.37
C SER A 112 -6.65 -0.88 1.50
N ARG A 113 -7.02 -0.62 0.24
CA ARG A 113 -7.42 -1.64 -0.71
C ARG A 113 -6.24 -2.45 -1.23
N LEU A 114 -5.15 -1.79 -1.65
CA LEU A 114 -3.90 -2.45 -2.05
C LEU A 114 -3.30 -3.28 -0.90
N SER A 115 -3.23 -2.70 0.30
CA SER A 115 -2.72 -3.33 1.51
C SER A 115 -3.50 -4.58 1.92
N LEU A 116 -4.82 -4.59 1.72
CA LEU A 116 -5.63 -5.77 1.97
C LEU A 116 -5.36 -6.87 0.94
N ALA A 117 -5.33 -6.54 -0.35
CA ALA A 117 -5.05 -7.53 -1.40
C ALA A 117 -3.64 -8.11 -1.31
N LEU A 118 -2.65 -7.28 -0.93
CA LEU A 118 -1.29 -7.74 -0.66
C LEU A 118 -1.25 -8.73 0.50
N ARG A 119 -1.94 -8.43 1.61
CA ARG A 119 -2.04 -9.33 2.75
C ARG A 119 -2.69 -10.66 2.37
N ASP A 120 -3.80 -10.61 1.62
CA ASP A 120 -4.52 -11.79 1.15
C ASP A 120 -3.67 -12.64 0.19
N ALA A 121 -2.73 -12.02 -0.53
CA ALA A 121 -1.75 -12.67 -1.39
C ALA A 121 -0.45 -13.11 -0.65
N GLY A 122 -0.38 -12.93 0.67
CA GLY A 122 0.75 -13.35 1.52
C GLY A 122 1.88 -12.32 1.68
N TYR A 123 1.73 -11.11 1.12
CA TYR A 123 2.72 -10.04 1.29
C TYR A 123 2.52 -9.31 2.63
N ALA A 124 3.23 -9.77 3.66
CA ALA A 124 3.17 -9.15 4.99
C ALA A 124 4.04 -7.89 5.13
N GLY A 125 5.13 -7.77 4.37
CA GLY A 125 6.09 -6.66 4.45
C GLY A 125 5.92 -5.65 3.30
N LYS A 126 5.83 -4.36 3.65
CA LYS A 126 5.74 -3.25 2.70
C LYS A 126 6.31 -1.95 3.26
N SER A 127 6.68 -1.01 2.40
CA SER A 127 7.08 0.35 2.75
C SER A 127 6.46 1.39 1.80
N TYR A 128 6.47 2.65 2.22
CA TYR A 128 5.94 3.77 1.46
C TYR A 128 7.04 4.80 1.15
N CYS A 129 7.07 5.23 -0.10
CA CYS A 129 7.86 6.35 -0.57
C CYS A 129 6.94 7.38 -1.23
N ALA A 130 7.29 8.65 -1.20
CA ALA A 130 6.58 9.68 -1.94
C ALA A 130 6.91 9.62 -3.44
N VAL A 131 5.92 9.93 -4.27
CA VAL A 131 6.04 10.23 -5.71
C VAL A 131 5.31 11.55 -5.99
N PRO A 132 5.46 12.16 -7.17
CA PRO A 132 4.68 13.34 -7.53
C PRO A 132 3.19 13.12 -7.33
N GLU A 133 2.58 13.90 -6.43
CA GLU A 133 1.16 13.83 -6.03
C GLU A 133 0.62 12.42 -5.76
N GLY A 134 1.44 11.58 -5.13
CA GLY A 134 0.91 10.35 -4.55
C GLY A 134 1.95 9.55 -3.79
N PHE A 135 1.85 8.23 -3.89
CA PHE A 135 2.74 7.32 -3.18
C PHE A 135 3.19 6.13 -4.04
N ALA A 136 4.39 5.64 -3.74
CA ALA A 136 4.87 4.34 -4.14
C ALA A 136 4.74 3.38 -2.95
N LEU A 137 4.04 2.28 -3.14
CA LEU A 137 3.91 1.20 -2.18
C LEU A 137 4.80 0.03 -2.61
N VAL A 138 5.88 -0.20 -1.87
CA VAL A 138 6.93 -1.15 -2.19
C VAL A 138 6.71 -2.45 -1.41
N THR A 139 6.65 -3.60 -2.09
CA THR A 139 6.51 -4.90 -1.44
C THR A 139 7.85 -5.49 -1.03
N ARG A 140 7.84 -6.37 -0.02
CA ARG A 140 8.97 -7.23 0.29
C ARG A 140 9.44 -8.04 -0.93
N LEU A 141 10.75 -8.30 -0.99
CA LEU A 141 11.37 -9.18 -1.98
C LEU A 141 10.86 -10.62 -1.82
N GLU A 142 10.50 -11.22 -2.95
CA GLU A 142 9.92 -12.55 -3.04
C GLU A 142 10.78 -13.46 -3.91
N GLN A 143 10.99 -14.71 -3.49
CA GLN A 143 11.61 -15.72 -4.35
C GLN A 143 10.60 -16.28 -5.35
N ILE A 144 11.04 -16.37 -6.61
CA ILE A 144 10.27 -16.93 -7.72
C ILE A 144 11.05 -18.07 -8.37
N GLU A 145 10.33 -18.92 -9.08
CA GLU A 145 10.91 -19.90 -9.99
C GLU A 145 11.49 -19.21 -11.23
N SER A 146 12.31 -19.90 -12.01
CA SER A 146 12.86 -19.38 -13.28
C SER A 146 11.76 -18.94 -14.25
N ASP A 147 10.61 -19.62 -14.19
CA ASP A 147 9.41 -19.31 -14.95
C ASP A 147 8.56 -18.17 -14.35
N GLY A 148 8.99 -17.52 -13.27
CA GLY A 148 8.31 -16.37 -12.67
C GLY A 148 7.12 -16.70 -11.75
N ARG A 149 6.77 -17.98 -11.58
CA ARG A 149 5.81 -18.40 -10.55
C ARG A 149 6.38 -18.15 -9.15
N PRO A 150 5.54 -17.82 -8.16
CA PRO A 150 6.01 -17.70 -6.80
C PRO A 150 6.43 -19.08 -6.30
N LYS A 151 7.52 -19.17 -5.55
CA LYS A 151 7.84 -20.41 -4.83
C LYS A 151 6.76 -20.71 -3.77
N PRO A 152 6.66 -21.96 -3.26
CA PRO A 152 5.78 -22.29 -2.14
C PRO A 152 6.11 -21.46 -0.89
N ASP A 153 5.13 -21.13 -0.05
CA ASP A 153 5.26 -20.14 1.03
C ASP A 153 6.46 -20.34 1.97
N SER A 154 6.85 -21.59 2.25
CA SER A 154 8.03 -21.91 3.06
C SER A 154 9.33 -21.40 2.44
N GLU A 155 9.44 -21.40 1.10
CA GLU A 155 10.62 -20.99 0.34
C GLU A 155 10.49 -19.59 -0.26
N ARG A 156 9.27 -19.18 -0.60
CA ARG A 156 8.89 -17.88 -1.16
C ARG A 156 9.46 -16.72 -0.37
N TRP A 157 9.41 -16.88 0.94
CA TRP A 157 9.85 -15.91 1.93
C TRP A 157 11.07 -16.39 2.71
N ALA A 158 11.55 -17.62 2.47
CA ALA A 158 12.73 -18.16 3.15
C ALA A 158 13.92 -17.29 2.84
N VAL A 159 14.51 -16.81 3.91
CA VAL A 159 15.73 -16.03 3.83
C VAL A 159 16.67 -16.57 4.87
N GLY A 160 17.27 -17.73 4.55
CA GLY A 160 18.44 -18.31 5.23
C GLY A 160 18.39 -18.50 6.76
N MET A 161 17.33 -18.12 7.48
CA MET A 161 17.24 -18.13 8.93
C MET A 161 15.80 -18.42 9.37
N GLY A 162 15.71 -19.18 10.47
CA GLY A 162 14.46 -19.65 11.08
C GLY A 162 13.50 -18.55 11.55
N PRO A 163 12.35 -18.94 12.14
CA PRO A 163 11.22 -18.05 12.38
C PRO A 163 11.63 -16.82 13.22
N LEU A 164 11.55 -15.64 12.60
CA LEU A 164 11.78 -14.36 13.27
C LEU A 164 10.63 -14.13 14.27
N ARG A 165 10.97 -14.11 15.58
CA ARG A 165 9.99 -13.89 16.67
C ARG A 165 9.37 -12.49 16.66
N GLU A 166 10.03 -11.52 16.01
CA GLU A 166 9.54 -10.16 15.77
C GLU A 166 9.98 -9.71 14.36
N PHE A 167 9.07 -9.20 13.54
CA PHE A 167 9.38 -8.83 12.15
C PHE A 167 10.16 -7.52 12.08
N SER A 168 11.49 -7.61 12.04
CA SER A 168 12.37 -6.48 11.72
C SER A 168 12.69 -6.49 10.21
N LEU A 169 12.21 -5.48 9.50
CA LEU A 169 12.42 -5.34 8.05
C LEU A 169 13.92 -5.22 7.70
N SER A 170 14.70 -4.52 8.53
CA SER A 170 16.14 -4.38 8.36
C SER A 170 16.89 -5.69 8.63
N ALA A 171 16.53 -6.45 9.68
CA ALA A 171 17.10 -7.78 9.92
C ALA A 171 16.76 -8.77 8.80
N TYR A 172 15.53 -8.69 8.30
CA TYR A 172 15.06 -9.47 7.16
C TYR A 172 15.84 -9.15 5.86
N LEU A 173 16.11 -7.87 5.60
CA LEU A 173 16.86 -7.46 4.41
C LEU A 173 18.34 -7.80 4.53
N LYS A 174 18.91 -7.76 5.74
CA LYS A 174 20.26 -8.28 6.02
C LYS A 174 20.36 -9.78 5.77
N SER A 175 19.36 -10.59 6.15
CA SER A 175 19.43 -12.02 5.86
C SER A 175 19.30 -12.31 4.36
N LEU A 176 18.66 -11.42 3.58
CA LEU A 176 18.53 -11.56 2.14
C LEU A 176 19.86 -11.44 1.40
N SER A 177 20.82 -10.68 1.90
CA SER A 177 22.12 -10.55 1.24
C SER A 177 22.82 -11.92 1.12
N SER A 178 22.68 -12.77 2.14
CA SER A 178 23.19 -14.14 2.20
C SER A 178 22.27 -15.21 1.60
N ALA A 179 21.14 -14.84 0.96
CA ALA A 179 20.20 -15.81 0.39
C ALA A 179 20.83 -16.69 -0.70
N ARG A 180 20.31 -17.91 -0.91
CA ARG A 180 20.77 -18.82 -1.98
C ARG A 180 20.58 -18.20 -3.37
N ALA A 181 21.34 -18.65 -4.36
CA ALA A 181 21.10 -18.31 -5.75
C ALA A 181 19.67 -18.62 -6.19
N GLY A 182 19.15 -17.83 -7.13
CA GLY A 182 17.77 -17.93 -7.58
C GLY A 182 17.23 -16.61 -8.12
N TYR A 183 15.94 -16.64 -8.44
CA TYR A 183 15.22 -15.49 -8.99
C TYR A 183 14.41 -14.81 -7.90
N PHE A 184 14.41 -13.49 -7.92
CA PHE A 184 13.74 -12.65 -6.95
C PHE A 184 12.90 -11.61 -7.66
N ARG A 185 11.81 -11.18 -7.03
CA ARG A 185 11.08 -9.99 -7.49
C ARG A 185 10.64 -9.07 -6.38
N LEU A 186 10.48 -7.81 -6.75
CA LEU A 186 9.91 -6.75 -5.96
C LEU A 186 8.84 -6.05 -6.79
N ILE A 187 7.70 -5.73 -6.17
CA ILE A 187 6.59 -5.05 -6.82
C ILE A 187 6.44 -3.67 -6.18
N VAL A 188 6.38 -2.63 -7.00
CA VAL A 188 6.07 -1.26 -6.57
C VAL A 188 4.75 -0.83 -7.18
N PHE A 189 3.76 -0.51 -6.36
CA PHE A 189 2.53 0.12 -6.83
C PHE A 189 2.70 1.63 -6.76
N VAL A 190 2.79 2.28 -7.92
CA VAL A 190 2.88 3.73 -8.04
C VAL A 190 1.47 4.28 -8.27
N VAL A 191 1.00 5.12 -7.36
CA VAL A 191 -0.29 5.82 -7.46
C VAL A 191 -0.02 7.31 -7.62
N THR A 192 -0.42 7.89 -8.75
CA THR A 192 -0.14 9.30 -9.10
C THR A 192 -1.08 9.78 -10.22
N PRO A 193 -1.44 11.07 -10.28
CA PRO A 193 -2.16 11.67 -11.41
C PRO A 193 -1.26 11.94 -12.62
N TYR A 194 0.06 11.83 -12.48
CA TYR A 194 0.98 12.17 -13.54
C TYR A 194 1.30 10.99 -14.46
N PRO A 195 1.44 11.22 -15.78
CA PRO A 195 1.97 10.21 -16.68
C PRO A 195 3.41 9.87 -16.28
N VAL A 196 3.72 8.58 -16.25
CA VAL A 196 5.02 8.07 -15.82
C VAL A 196 5.88 7.77 -17.03
N SER A 197 6.98 8.51 -17.19
CA SER A 197 8.11 8.11 -18.04
C SER A 197 9.07 7.26 -17.22
N TYR A 198 9.87 6.44 -17.89
CA TYR A 198 10.81 5.53 -17.23
C TYR A 198 12.22 5.87 -17.68
N SER A 199 13.15 5.92 -16.73
CA SER A 199 14.55 6.02 -17.09
C SER A 199 15.02 4.70 -17.71
N LYS A 200 16.13 4.75 -18.45
CA LYS A 200 16.86 3.57 -18.92
C LYS A 200 17.80 3.01 -17.85
N ALA A 201 17.76 3.55 -16.63
CA ALA A 201 18.61 3.12 -15.54
C ALA A 201 18.13 1.74 -15.07
N LYS A 202 19.04 0.77 -15.11
CA LYS A 202 18.86 -0.51 -14.43
C LYS A 202 19.29 -0.32 -12.97
N ILE A 203 18.54 -0.93 -12.07
CA ILE A 203 18.87 -0.95 -10.64
C ILE A 203 19.35 -2.33 -10.23
N ILE A 204 20.25 -2.38 -9.26
CA ILE A 204 20.61 -3.63 -8.59
C ILE A 204 19.66 -3.87 -7.41
N ARG A 205 19.69 -5.10 -6.89
CA ARG A 205 18.80 -5.52 -5.80
C ARG A 205 18.98 -4.65 -4.56
N GLU A 206 20.22 -4.32 -4.22
CA GLU A 206 20.58 -3.57 -3.03
C GLU A 206 19.93 -2.19 -3.02
N GLU A 207 19.91 -1.51 -4.18
CA GLU A 207 19.21 -0.24 -4.37
C GLU A 207 17.70 -0.39 -4.22
N ALA A 208 17.11 -1.45 -4.77
CA ALA A 208 15.69 -1.72 -4.62
C ALA A 208 15.31 -2.03 -3.16
N GLN A 209 16.21 -2.67 -2.42
CA GLN A 209 16.03 -2.96 -0.99
C GLN A 209 16.07 -1.68 -0.15
N LEU A 210 16.82 -0.65 -0.54
CA LEU A 210 16.82 0.63 0.17
C LEU A 210 15.42 1.26 0.19
N TRP A 211 14.62 1.12 -0.87
CA TRP A 211 13.24 1.60 -0.88
C TRP A 211 12.38 0.94 0.20
N LEU A 212 12.67 -0.31 0.56
CA LEU A 212 12.07 -0.98 1.71
C LEU A 212 12.65 -0.53 3.04
N GLN A 213 13.96 -0.36 3.15
CA GLN A 213 14.63 -0.01 4.41
C GLN A 213 14.32 1.40 4.87
N GLU A 214 14.38 2.34 3.93
CA GLU A 214 14.25 3.77 4.20
C GLU A 214 12.78 4.21 4.16
N GLY A 215 11.96 3.51 3.38
CA GLY A 215 10.53 3.79 3.25
C GLY A 215 9.77 3.74 4.57
N LEU A 216 8.70 4.53 4.67
CA LEU A 216 7.86 4.57 5.86
C LEU A 216 7.06 3.29 6.01
N ASN A 217 6.74 2.87 7.23
CA ASN A 217 5.96 1.66 7.49
C ASN A 217 4.44 1.84 7.31
N ARG A 218 3.97 3.08 7.15
CA ARG A 218 2.56 3.46 6.94
C ARG A 218 2.50 4.66 5.99
N LEU A 219 1.41 4.77 5.25
CA LEU A 219 1.14 5.95 4.43
C LEU A 219 1.00 7.19 5.34
N PRO A 220 1.78 8.27 5.12
CA PRO A 220 1.63 9.51 5.87
C PRO A 220 0.21 10.10 5.74
N PRO A 221 -0.40 10.60 6.82
CA PRO A 221 -1.73 11.23 6.74
C PRO A 221 -1.80 12.39 5.74
N SER A 222 -0.71 13.16 5.60
CA SER A 222 -0.60 14.27 4.67
C SER A 222 -0.80 13.85 3.21
N ILE A 223 -0.24 12.70 2.80
CA ILE A 223 -0.46 12.12 1.46
C ILE A 223 -1.81 11.41 1.42
N GLY A 224 -2.15 10.64 2.46
CA GLY A 224 -3.37 9.85 2.53
C GLY A 224 -4.67 10.67 2.47
N ALA A 225 -4.61 11.96 2.81
CA ALA A 225 -5.73 12.89 2.73
C ALA A 225 -5.97 13.49 1.33
N TRP A 226 -5.07 13.27 0.37
CA TRP A 226 -5.28 13.74 -1.00
C TRP A 226 -6.40 12.97 -1.70
N ARG A 227 -7.13 13.68 -2.58
CA ARG A 227 -8.25 13.12 -3.35
C ARG A 227 -7.72 12.22 -4.46
N PHE A 228 -8.27 11.01 -4.57
CA PHE A 228 -8.07 10.14 -5.71
C PHE A 228 -9.03 10.53 -6.83
N THR A 229 -8.51 11.04 -7.94
CA THR A 229 -9.29 11.62 -9.06
C THR A 229 -9.32 10.71 -10.29
N ALA A 230 -10.07 11.14 -11.31
CA ALA A 230 -10.09 10.50 -12.62
C ALA A 230 -8.74 10.54 -13.35
N ASP A 231 -7.79 11.37 -12.92
CA ASP A 231 -6.44 11.44 -13.51
C ASP A 231 -5.46 10.49 -12.85
N HIS A 232 -5.74 10.05 -11.61
CA HIS A 232 -4.87 9.11 -10.90
C HIS A 232 -4.83 7.74 -11.58
N SER A 233 -3.64 7.24 -11.85
CA SER A 233 -3.42 5.86 -12.27
C SER A 233 -2.77 5.08 -11.12
N CYS A 234 -2.86 3.75 -11.19
CA CYS A 234 -2.06 2.87 -10.35
C CYS A 234 -1.31 1.91 -11.26
N THR A 235 0.02 2.02 -11.29
CA THR A 235 0.87 1.15 -12.09
C THR A 235 1.70 0.26 -11.17
N ALA A 236 1.61 -1.05 -11.37
CA ALA A 236 2.51 -2.02 -10.75
C ALA A 236 3.80 -2.11 -11.59
N LEU A 237 4.92 -1.77 -10.97
CA LEU A 237 6.27 -1.94 -11.51
C LEU A 237 6.86 -3.21 -10.92
N ILE A 238 7.25 -4.16 -11.78
CA ILE A 238 7.82 -5.44 -11.37
C ILE A 238 9.31 -5.41 -11.70
N TYR A 239 10.14 -5.48 -10.67
CA TYR A 239 11.59 -5.61 -10.77
C TYR A 239 11.95 -7.06 -10.49
N GLU A 240 12.50 -7.76 -11.48
CA GLU A 240 13.02 -9.13 -11.33
C GLU A 240 14.55 -9.11 -11.30
N PHE A 241 15.13 -9.87 -10.38
CA PHE A 241 16.57 -9.97 -10.18
C PHE A 241 16.99 -11.44 -10.22
N GLU A 242 18.16 -11.71 -10.79
CA GLU A 242 18.81 -13.01 -10.73
C GLU A 242 20.02 -12.96 -9.81
N LYS A 243 20.10 -13.91 -8.87
CA LYS A 243 21.31 -14.22 -8.10
C LYS A 243 22.00 -15.42 -8.72
N SER A 244 23.18 -15.21 -9.28
CA SER A 244 24.08 -16.30 -9.68
C SER A 244 24.85 -16.83 -8.46
N GLU A 245 25.16 -18.12 -8.42
CA GLU A 245 26.16 -18.62 -7.47
C GLU A 245 27.53 -18.10 -7.91
N ALA A 246 28.28 -17.48 -6.99
CA ALA A 246 29.67 -17.16 -7.26
C ALA A 246 30.44 -18.48 -7.45
N ARG A 247 30.94 -18.76 -8.66
CA ARG A 247 31.91 -19.83 -8.86
C ARG A 247 33.18 -19.43 -8.12
N VAL A 248 33.46 -20.09 -7.00
CA VAL A 248 34.74 -19.95 -6.32
C VAL A 248 35.78 -20.73 -7.12
N SER A 249 36.40 -20.07 -8.10
CA SER A 249 37.70 -20.45 -8.63
C SER A 249 38.62 -19.24 -8.49
N GLY A 250 39.19 -19.09 -7.28
CA GLY A 250 40.34 -18.24 -6.95
C GLY A 250 40.39 -16.84 -7.58
N VAL A 251 40.21 -15.84 -6.71
CA VAL A 251 40.49 -14.40 -6.94
C VAL A 251 39.28 -13.58 -7.47
N GLU A 252 38.94 -12.60 -6.64
CA GLU A 252 37.99 -11.47 -6.81
C GLU A 252 36.48 -11.80 -6.87
N SER A 253 35.85 -11.74 -5.69
CA SER A 253 34.43 -11.99 -5.47
C SER A 253 33.59 -10.76 -5.81
N ASP A 254 33.29 -10.59 -7.09
CA ASP A 254 32.26 -9.66 -7.53
C ASP A 254 30.93 -10.42 -7.67
N THR A 255 30.01 -10.19 -6.73
CA THR A 255 28.69 -10.83 -6.77
C THR A 255 27.87 -10.08 -7.81
N SER A 256 27.89 -10.54 -9.06
CA SER A 256 27.19 -9.86 -10.15
C SER A 256 25.68 -10.08 -10.02
N TRP A 257 24.97 -8.98 -9.76
CA TRP A 257 23.51 -8.89 -9.76
C TRP A 257 23.10 -8.08 -10.99
N SER A 258 22.20 -8.62 -11.81
CA SER A 258 21.66 -7.89 -12.95
C SER A 258 20.14 -7.91 -12.92
N CYS A 259 19.54 -6.72 -12.96
CA CYS A 259 18.16 -6.55 -13.38
C CYS A 259 18.16 -6.58 -14.91
N GLU A 260 17.95 -7.76 -15.48
CA GLU A 260 17.74 -7.88 -16.92
C GLU A 260 16.23 -7.90 -17.21
N PRO A 261 15.76 -7.11 -18.20
CA PRO A 261 14.46 -7.38 -18.76
C PRO A 261 14.52 -8.77 -19.40
N LYS A 262 13.84 -9.76 -18.80
CA LYS A 262 13.55 -11.00 -19.52
C LYS A 262 12.83 -10.57 -20.79
N THR A 263 13.45 -10.84 -21.93
CA THR A 263 12.98 -10.43 -23.26
C THR A 263 11.45 -10.48 -23.29
N GLN A 264 10.86 -9.31 -23.49
CA GLN A 264 9.43 -9.10 -23.61
C GLN A 264 8.98 -9.94 -24.80
N LYS A 265 8.56 -11.19 -24.57
CA LYS A 265 7.83 -11.94 -25.59
C LYS A 265 6.61 -11.08 -25.89
N ALA A 266 6.56 -10.51 -27.08
CA ALA A 266 5.43 -9.74 -27.53
C ALA A 266 4.20 -10.67 -27.51
N TYR A 267 3.25 -10.38 -26.63
CA TYR A 267 1.98 -11.10 -26.62
C TYR A 267 0.88 -10.14 -27.07
N PRO A 268 0.13 -10.50 -28.11
CA PRO A 268 -0.96 -9.66 -28.59
C PRO A 268 -2.02 -9.53 -27.50
N PHE A 269 -2.40 -8.29 -27.21
CA PHE A 269 -3.63 -7.97 -26.50
C PHE A 269 -4.81 -8.50 -27.34
N ALA A 270 -5.57 -9.46 -26.80
CA ALA A 270 -6.90 -9.72 -27.30
C ALA A 270 -7.83 -8.68 -26.66
N GLY A 271 -8.44 -7.85 -27.52
CA GLY A 271 -9.50 -6.92 -27.15
C GLY A 271 -10.80 -7.62 -26.77
#